data_AF-A0A9P8VKM5-F1
#
_entry.id   AF-A0A9P8VKM5-F1
#
_cell.length_a   1.000
_cell.length_b   1.000
_cell.length_c   1.000
_cell.angle_alpha   90.00
_cell.angle_beta   90.00
_cell.angle_gamma   90.00
#
_symmetry.space_group_name_H-M   'P 1'
#
loop_
_entity.id
_entity.type
_entity.pdbx_description
1 polymer ?
#
loop_
_entity_poly.entity_id
_entity_poly.type
_entity_poly.pdbx_seq_one_letter_code
_entity_poly.pdbx_strand_id
1 'polypeptide(L)'
;MLILLKCPEMRQGIAEFIFNASLHWRLGNPTPDDLPMLTRVNVVDAIFKNARTLYTSSEPLAGNNYWSPFTLQGPELPDLSGGIPPALRPTALQREVQHKLWVDILPIPGLRDNILRAIKAGECEPRKLCSELLCGDLVDLGMTSTPSLIIWGESWDARNWEFGPSFFRKWGFLVRGCPGVLETANSWREKRGEMALDFVLN
;
A
#
# COMPACT_ATOMS: atom_id res chain seq x y z
N MET A 1 -11.77 5.44 1.63
CA MET A 1 -11.17 4.15 2.02
C MET A 1 -12.02 2.96 1.57
N LEU A 2 -13.26 2.78 2.07
CA LEU A 2 -14.09 1.59 1.79
C LEU A 2 -14.43 1.34 0.30
N ILE A 3 -14.33 2.37 -0.54
CA ILE A 3 -14.55 2.29 -1.99
C ILE A 3 -13.53 1.37 -2.68
N LEU A 4 -12.31 1.24 -2.13
CA LEU A 4 -11.26 0.35 -2.66
C LEU A 4 -11.58 -1.14 -2.46
N LEU A 5 -12.37 -1.46 -1.44
CA LEU A 5 -12.79 -2.82 -1.14
C LEU A 5 -13.92 -3.19 -2.10
N LYS A 6 -13.78 -4.25 -2.87
CA LYS A 6 -14.82 -4.61 -3.87
C LYS A 6 -15.95 -5.48 -3.31
N CYS A 7 -15.73 -6.12 -2.17
CA CYS A 7 -16.69 -6.99 -1.50
C CYS A 7 -17.57 -6.17 -0.53
N PRO A 8 -18.89 -6.09 -0.73
CA PRO A 8 -19.81 -5.37 0.15
C PRO A 8 -19.78 -5.86 1.61
N GLU A 9 -19.68 -7.16 1.82
CA GLU A 9 -19.65 -7.79 3.14
C GLU A 9 -18.38 -7.38 3.89
N MET A 10 -17.23 -7.35 3.19
CA MET A 10 -15.97 -6.85 3.72
C MET A 10 -16.03 -5.35 4.04
N ARG A 11 -16.73 -4.55 3.22
CA ARG A 11 -16.95 -3.12 3.53
C ARG A 11 -17.75 -2.96 4.81
N GLN A 12 -18.82 -3.73 4.97
CA GLN A 12 -19.67 -3.65 6.15
C GLN A 12 -18.90 -4.06 7.41
N GLY A 13 -18.23 -5.21 7.39
CA GLY A 13 -17.44 -5.67 8.53
C GLY A 13 -16.33 -4.69 8.93
N ILE A 14 -15.66 -4.07 7.96
CA ILE A 14 -14.64 -3.04 8.23
C ILE A 14 -15.27 -1.77 8.79
N ALA A 15 -16.43 -1.35 8.27
CA ALA A 15 -17.13 -0.16 8.77
C ALA A 15 -17.58 -0.35 10.23
N GLU A 16 -18.15 -1.51 10.56
CA GLU A 16 -18.56 -1.88 11.92
C GLU A 16 -17.34 -1.94 12.86
N PHE A 17 -16.25 -2.58 12.43
CA PHE A 17 -15.00 -2.60 13.19
C PHE A 17 -14.48 -1.18 13.49
N ILE A 18 -14.37 -0.32 12.47
CA ILE A 18 -13.87 1.06 12.64
C ILE A 18 -14.75 1.85 13.60
N PHE A 19 -16.07 1.68 13.51
CA PHE A 19 -17.01 2.33 14.42
C PHE A 19 -16.74 1.92 15.87
N ASN A 20 -16.61 0.61 16.13
CA ASN A 20 -16.37 0.08 17.48
C ASN A 20 -15.00 0.49 18.03
N ALA A 21 -13.93 0.31 17.25
CA ALA A 21 -12.58 0.71 17.65
C ALA A 21 -12.49 2.23 17.93
N SER A 22 -13.19 3.04 17.12
CA SER A 22 -13.29 4.49 17.35
C SER A 22 -14.03 4.83 18.65
N LEU A 23 -15.08 4.07 18.97
CA LEU A 23 -15.83 4.25 20.21
C LEU A 23 -14.98 3.89 21.43
N HIS A 24 -14.28 2.74 21.39
CA HIS A 24 -13.31 2.34 22.41
C HIS A 24 -12.29 3.44 22.69
N TRP A 25 -11.68 4.00 21.64
CA TRP A 25 -10.73 5.10 21.75
C TRP A 25 -11.34 6.36 22.37
N ARG A 26 -12.50 6.81 21.88
CA ARG A 26 -13.16 8.04 22.35
C ARG A 26 -13.61 7.96 23.81
N LEU A 27 -13.97 6.77 24.28
CA LEU A 27 -14.35 6.52 25.67
C LEU A 27 -13.13 6.34 26.59
N GLY A 28 -11.90 6.46 26.07
CA GLY A 28 -10.68 6.26 26.85
C GLY A 28 -10.36 4.80 27.16
N ASN A 29 -11.00 3.86 26.46
CA ASN A 29 -10.87 2.42 26.65
C ASN A 29 -10.36 1.69 25.39
N PRO A 30 -9.23 2.08 24.78
CA PRO A 30 -8.68 1.33 23.65
C PRO A 30 -8.28 -0.08 24.08
N THR A 31 -8.62 -1.09 23.28
CA THR A 31 -8.27 -2.50 23.56
C THR A 31 -7.14 -2.99 22.65
N PRO A 32 -6.15 -3.75 23.17
CA PRO A 32 -5.17 -4.45 22.35
C PRO A 32 -5.79 -5.40 21.31
N ASP A 33 -7.00 -5.90 21.55
CA ASP A 33 -7.70 -6.82 20.64
C ASP A 33 -8.07 -6.14 19.30
N ASP A 34 -8.15 -4.81 19.28
CA ASP A 34 -8.41 -4.04 18.05
C ASP A 34 -7.15 -3.96 17.16
N LEU A 35 -5.95 -4.09 17.74
CA LEU A 35 -4.69 -3.82 17.04
C LEU A 35 -4.47 -4.63 15.76
N PRO A 36 -4.75 -5.95 15.71
CA PRO A 36 -4.49 -6.73 14.50
C PRO A 36 -5.34 -6.26 13.32
N MET A 37 -6.60 -5.89 13.54
CA MET A 37 -7.47 -5.38 12.49
C MET A 37 -7.18 -3.90 12.18
N LEU A 38 -6.94 -3.09 13.22
CA LEU A 38 -6.62 -1.67 13.06
C LEU A 38 -5.36 -1.48 12.21
N THR A 39 -4.34 -2.31 12.42
CA THR A 39 -3.10 -2.29 11.63
C THR A 39 -3.38 -2.50 10.14
N ARG A 40 -4.25 -3.44 9.78
CA ARG A 40 -4.60 -3.76 8.39
C ARG A 40 -5.45 -2.66 7.76
N VAL A 41 -6.42 -2.12 8.51
CA VAL A 41 -7.26 -1.00 8.06
C VAL A 41 -6.43 0.26 7.83
N ASN A 42 -5.44 0.53 8.68
CA ASN A 42 -4.56 1.68 8.54
C ASN A 42 -3.76 1.65 7.22
N VAL A 43 -3.32 0.47 6.76
CA VAL A 43 -2.67 0.31 5.46
C VAL A 43 -3.61 0.70 4.31
N VAL A 44 -4.86 0.25 4.34
CA VAL A 44 -5.85 0.59 3.31
C VAL A 44 -6.19 2.08 3.34
N ASP A 45 -6.30 2.67 4.53
CA ASP A 45 -6.47 4.12 4.69
C ASP A 45 -5.28 4.90 4.11
N ALA A 46 -4.04 4.45 4.39
CA ALA A 46 -2.82 5.06 3.87
C ALA A 46 -2.76 5.02 2.34
N ILE A 47 -3.10 3.88 1.72
CA ILE A 47 -3.20 3.73 0.26
C ILE A 47 -4.24 4.71 -0.31
N PHE A 48 -5.41 4.83 0.35
CA PHE A 48 -6.45 5.75 -0.07
C PHE A 48 -6.05 7.21 0.06
N LYS A 49 -5.30 7.58 1.10
CA LYS A 49 -4.73 8.92 1.28
C LYS A 49 -3.78 9.28 0.15
N ASN A 50 -2.83 8.40 -0.18
CA ASN A 50 -1.92 8.60 -1.32
C ASN A 50 -2.69 8.79 -2.62
N ALA A 51 -3.76 8.03 -2.82
CA ALA A 51 -4.59 8.16 -4.01
C ALA A 51 -5.31 9.52 -4.09
N ARG A 52 -5.81 10.05 -2.97
CA ARG A 52 -6.40 11.39 -2.92
C ARG A 52 -5.37 12.50 -3.12
N THR A 53 -4.12 12.27 -2.75
CA THR A 53 -3.01 13.19 -3.05
C THR A 53 -2.70 13.25 -4.54
N LEU A 54 -2.87 12.14 -5.26
CA LEU A 54 -2.56 12.05 -6.69
C LEU A 54 -3.74 12.40 -7.60
N TYR A 55 -4.97 12.13 -7.18
CA TYR A 55 -6.15 12.25 -8.02
C TYR A 55 -7.26 13.06 -7.32
N THR A 56 -7.73 14.09 -8.01
CA THR A 56 -8.77 15.01 -7.49
C THR A 56 -10.13 14.33 -7.31
N SER A 57 -10.45 13.30 -8.11
CA SER A 57 -11.63 12.44 -7.91
C SER A 57 -11.21 11.09 -7.33
N SER A 58 -11.99 10.58 -6.38
CA SER A 58 -11.83 9.22 -5.82
C SER A 58 -12.53 8.13 -6.64
N GLU A 59 -13.32 8.49 -7.64
CA GLU A 59 -14.03 7.54 -8.53
C GLU A 59 -13.10 6.62 -9.34
N PRO A 60 -11.92 7.06 -9.83
CA PRO A 60 -10.98 6.20 -10.55
C PRO A 60 -10.47 5.03 -9.70
N LEU A 61 -10.49 5.14 -8.37
CA LEU A 61 -10.03 4.08 -7.47
C LEU A 61 -11.06 2.95 -7.31
N ALA A 62 -12.34 3.24 -7.54
CA ALA A 62 -13.44 2.28 -7.40
C ALA A 62 -13.48 1.28 -8.56
N GLY A 63 -13.11 1.72 -9.77
CA GLY A 63 -13.12 0.88 -10.96
C GLY A 63 -11.81 0.13 -11.19
N ASN A 64 -11.93 -1.14 -11.56
CA ASN A 64 -10.80 -2.03 -11.83
C ASN A 64 -9.97 -1.68 -13.09
N ASN A 65 -10.28 -0.60 -13.81
CA ASN A 65 -9.86 -0.48 -15.20
C ASN A 65 -9.29 0.88 -15.60
N TYR A 66 -9.02 1.77 -14.65
CA TYR A 66 -8.44 3.07 -15.02
C TYR A 66 -6.91 2.97 -15.16
N TRP A 67 -6.45 3.45 -16.31
CA TRP A 67 -5.04 3.57 -16.63
C TRP A 67 -4.46 4.82 -15.96
N SER A 68 -3.19 4.76 -15.57
CA SER A 68 -2.51 5.92 -14.99
C SER A 68 -2.45 7.07 -16.01
N PRO A 69 -2.76 8.32 -15.60
CA PRO A 69 -2.61 9.49 -16.46
C PRO A 69 -1.15 9.93 -16.60
N PHE A 70 -0.21 9.35 -15.84
CA PHE A 70 1.19 9.79 -15.85
C PHE A 70 1.99 9.28 -17.06
N THR A 71 1.38 8.53 -17.96
CA THR A 71 2.02 8.12 -19.21
C THR A 71 2.05 9.24 -20.23
N LEU A 72 3.13 9.29 -21.04
CA LEU A 72 3.34 10.30 -22.09
C LEU A 72 2.26 10.30 -23.19
N GLN A 73 1.38 9.29 -23.22
CA GLN A 73 0.25 9.18 -24.15
C GLN A 73 -1.10 9.64 -23.54
N GLY A 74 -1.11 10.11 -22.29
CA GLY A 74 -2.32 10.60 -21.62
C GLY A 74 -2.76 12.00 -22.08
N PRO A 75 -4.06 12.33 -21.97
CA PRO A 75 -4.55 13.69 -22.25
C PRO A 75 -4.04 14.62 -21.16
N GLU A 76 -2.97 15.36 -21.47
CA GLU A 76 -2.25 16.31 -20.61
C GLU A 76 -1.75 15.73 -19.26
N LEU A 77 -0.46 15.87 -18.99
CA LEU A 77 0.08 15.51 -17.68
C LEU A 77 -0.71 16.30 -16.61
N PRO A 78 -1.29 15.65 -15.58
CA PRO A 78 -1.92 16.36 -14.48
C PRO A 78 -0.94 17.41 -13.97
N ASP A 79 -1.41 18.62 -13.69
CA ASP A 79 -0.54 19.68 -13.21
C ASP A 79 0.13 19.24 -11.88
N LEU A 80 1.39 18.81 -11.98
CA LEU A 80 2.19 18.35 -10.84
C LEU A 80 2.68 19.52 -9.97
N SER A 81 2.31 20.76 -10.31
CA SER A 81 2.65 21.97 -9.54
C SER A 81 2.05 21.96 -8.13
N GLY A 82 0.97 21.20 -7.93
CA GLY A 82 0.28 21.01 -6.65
C GLY A 82 1.02 20.08 -5.67
N GLY A 83 2.24 20.43 -5.25
CA GLY A 83 2.83 19.92 -4.01
C GLY A 83 2.91 18.39 -3.83
N ILE A 84 2.95 17.60 -4.91
CA ILE A 84 2.98 16.13 -4.80
C ILE A 84 4.26 15.70 -4.05
N PRO A 85 4.12 14.90 -2.96
CA PRO A 85 5.26 14.40 -2.21
C PRO A 85 6.28 13.69 -3.11
N PRO A 86 7.59 13.91 -2.94
CA PRO A 86 8.62 13.34 -3.82
C PRO A 86 8.49 11.83 -4.06
N ALA A 87 8.13 11.07 -3.02
CA ALA A 87 7.98 9.62 -3.07
C ALA A 87 6.81 9.14 -3.96
N LEU A 88 5.80 9.98 -4.19
CA LEU A 88 4.63 9.67 -5.02
C LEU A 88 4.73 10.21 -6.45
N ARG A 89 5.72 11.06 -6.74
CA ARG A 89 5.94 11.56 -8.11
C ARG A 89 6.16 10.40 -9.09
N PRO A 90 5.66 10.47 -10.33
CA PRO A 90 5.85 9.41 -11.30
C PRO A 90 7.34 9.24 -11.61
N THR A 91 7.78 7.98 -11.72
CA THR A 91 9.15 7.64 -12.14
C THR A 91 9.34 7.86 -13.65
N ALA A 92 10.58 7.72 -14.14
CA ALA A 92 10.83 7.72 -15.59
C ALA A 92 10.10 6.56 -16.28
N LEU A 93 10.20 5.34 -15.72
CA LEU A 93 9.56 4.16 -16.27
C LEU A 93 8.03 4.26 -16.29
N GLN A 94 7.42 4.83 -15.24
CA GLN A 94 5.97 5.07 -15.19
C GLN A 94 5.49 6.03 -16.29
N ARG A 95 6.33 6.95 -16.76
CA ARG A 95 5.98 7.84 -17.89
C ARG A 95 6.00 7.13 -19.24
N GLU A 96 6.80 6.07 -19.36
CA GLU A 96 7.01 5.34 -20.61
C GLU A 96 6.08 4.12 -20.76
N VAL A 97 5.64 3.53 -19.66
CA VAL A 97 4.90 2.26 -19.66
C VAL A 97 3.45 2.47 -19.25
N GLN A 98 2.49 2.04 -20.08
CA GLN A 98 1.07 2.01 -19.72
C GLN A 98 0.82 1.07 -18.54
N HIS A 99 0.24 1.60 -17.48
CA HIS A 99 0.04 0.87 -16.23
C HIS A 99 -1.24 1.29 -15.50
N LYS A 100 -1.66 0.49 -14.51
CA LYS A 100 -2.85 0.75 -13.72
C LYS A 100 -2.53 1.73 -12.58
N LEU A 101 -3.49 2.61 -12.28
CA LEU A 101 -3.36 3.68 -11.27
C LEU A 101 -2.93 3.19 -9.87
N TRP A 102 -3.21 1.93 -9.52
CA TRP A 102 -2.90 1.39 -8.20
C TRP A 102 -1.39 1.29 -7.96
N VAL A 103 -0.58 1.31 -9.03
CA VAL A 103 0.87 1.35 -8.89
C VAL A 103 1.31 2.74 -8.42
N ASP A 104 0.65 3.81 -8.86
CA ASP A 104 1.05 5.19 -8.55
C ASP A 104 1.00 5.53 -7.06
N ILE A 105 0.07 4.91 -6.33
CA ILE A 105 -0.22 5.21 -4.93
C ILE A 105 0.76 4.55 -3.94
N LEU A 106 1.71 3.74 -4.44
CA LEU A 106 2.77 3.14 -3.64
C LEU A 106 3.94 4.12 -3.44
N PRO A 107 4.33 4.45 -2.20
CA PRO A 107 5.29 5.52 -1.90
C PRO A 107 6.76 5.07 -2.02
N ILE A 108 7.03 4.04 -2.81
CA ILE A 108 8.38 3.49 -3.00
C ILE A 108 8.65 3.44 -4.51
N PRO A 109 9.37 4.43 -5.07
CA PRO A 109 9.63 4.52 -6.51
C PRO A 109 10.20 3.24 -7.12
N GLY A 110 11.20 2.62 -6.48
CA GLY A 110 11.82 1.39 -7.00
C GLY A 110 10.88 0.18 -6.99
N LEU A 111 10.00 0.07 -5.97
CA LEU A 111 8.96 -0.96 -5.93
C LEU A 111 7.99 -0.79 -7.10
N ARG A 112 7.55 0.45 -7.38
CA ARG A 112 6.68 0.73 -8.53
C ARG A 112 7.33 0.30 -9.84
N ASP A 113 8.59 0.66 -10.06
CA ASP A 113 9.31 0.28 -11.27
C ASP A 113 9.48 -1.24 -11.40
N ASN A 114 9.78 -1.94 -10.30
CA ASN A 114 9.91 -3.39 -10.29
C ASN A 114 8.57 -4.10 -10.56
N ILE A 115 7.46 -3.58 -10.02
CA ILE A 115 6.10 -4.06 -10.35
C ILE A 115 5.86 -3.94 -11.85
N LEU A 116 6.19 -2.80 -12.47
CA LEU A 116 6.01 -2.60 -13.90
C LEU A 116 6.84 -3.59 -14.73
N ARG A 117 8.10 -3.83 -14.34
CA ARG A 117 8.96 -4.82 -15.00
C ARG A 117 8.40 -6.24 -14.87
N ALA A 118 7.99 -6.65 -13.67
CA ALA A 118 7.43 -7.98 -13.42
C ALA A 118 6.14 -8.23 -14.20
N ILE A 119 5.25 -7.23 -14.28
CA ILE A 119 4.03 -7.30 -15.09
C ILE A 119 4.39 -7.43 -16.57
N LYS A 120 5.33 -6.60 -17.08
CA LYS A 120 5.76 -6.65 -18.49
C LYS A 120 6.42 -7.99 -18.85
N ALA A 121 7.14 -8.61 -17.92
CA ALA A 121 7.74 -9.93 -18.08
C ALA A 121 6.74 -11.09 -17.98
N GLY A 122 5.48 -10.83 -17.61
CA GLY A 122 4.47 -11.87 -17.39
C GLY A 122 4.63 -12.65 -16.09
N GLU A 123 5.50 -12.20 -15.18
CA GLU A 123 5.75 -12.84 -13.88
C GLU A 123 4.63 -12.57 -12.88
N CYS A 124 3.89 -11.47 -13.08
CA CYS A 124 2.80 -11.03 -12.21
C CYS A 124 1.56 -10.67 -13.01
N GLU A 125 0.41 -11.22 -12.63
CA GLU A 125 -0.88 -10.76 -13.15
C GLU A 125 -1.31 -9.49 -12.38
N PRO A 126 -1.54 -8.34 -13.06
CA PRO A 126 -1.77 -7.05 -12.40
C PRO A 126 -2.94 -7.04 -11.40
N ARG A 127 -4.05 -7.71 -11.71
CA ARG A 127 -5.25 -7.70 -10.87
C ARG A 127 -5.03 -8.52 -9.60
N LYS A 128 -4.41 -9.69 -9.71
CA LYS A 128 -4.04 -10.55 -8.59
C LYS A 128 -3.03 -9.84 -7.69
N LEU A 129 -1.99 -9.25 -8.26
CA LEU A 129 -0.97 -8.53 -7.50
C LEU A 129 -1.58 -7.34 -6.74
N CYS A 130 -2.41 -6.53 -7.40
CA CYS A 130 -3.15 -5.43 -6.77
C CYS A 130 -4.00 -5.92 -5.58
N SER A 131 -4.78 -6.98 -5.78
CA SER A 131 -5.67 -7.52 -4.75
C SER A 131 -4.89 -8.04 -3.54
N GLU A 132 -3.82 -8.79 -3.78
CA GLU A 132 -3.05 -9.41 -2.71
C GLU A 132 -2.17 -8.40 -1.96
N LEU A 133 -1.60 -7.41 -2.65
CA LEU A 133 -0.73 -6.41 -2.02
C LEU A 133 -1.51 -5.36 -1.23
N LEU A 134 -2.65 -4.88 -1.76
CA LEU A 134 -3.38 -3.77 -1.15
C LEU A 134 -4.47 -4.22 -0.17
N CYS A 135 -5.03 -5.41 -0.37
CA CYS A 135 -6.16 -5.91 0.42
C CYS A 135 -5.97 -7.34 0.94
N GLY A 136 -4.87 -8.02 0.63
CA GLY A 136 -4.68 -9.44 0.97
C GLY A 136 -4.78 -9.70 2.47
N ASP A 137 -4.21 -8.82 3.29
CA ASP A 137 -4.23 -8.96 4.74
C ASP A 137 -5.62 -8.78 5.36
N LEU A 138 -6.56 -8.12 4.67
CA LEU A 138 -7.94 -7.97 5.12
C LEU A 138 -8.80 -9.23 4.94
N VAL A 139 -8.34 -10.18 4.11
CA VAL A 139 -9.06 -11.45 3.85
C VAL A 139 -8.86 -12.45 5.00
N ASP A 140 -7.78 -12.31 5.77
CA ASP A 140 -7.54 -13.12 6.97
C ASP A 140 -8.41 -12.61 8.14
N LEU A 141 -9.70 -12.94 8.09
CA LEU A 141 -10.69 -12.61 9.13
C LEU A 141 -10.34 -13.22 10.49
N GLY A 142 -9.55 -14.30 10.51
CA GLY A 142 -9.07 -14.92 11.74
C GLY A 142 -7.89 -14.18 12.37
N MET A 143 -7.31 -13.19 11.66
CA MET A 143 -6.14 -12.41 12.08
C MET A 143 -4.98 -13.27 12.58
N THR A 144 -4.89 -14.50 12.07
CA THR A 144 -3.95 -15.53 12.53
C THR A 144 -2.54 -15.30 11.97
N SER A 145 -2.44 -14.52 10.89
CA SER A 145 -1.18 -14.18 10.24
C SER A 145 -0.65 -12.82 10.70
N THR A 146 0.69 -12.71 10.70
CA THR A 146 1.36 -11.42 10.83
C THR A 146 1.06 -10.56 9.60
N PRO A 147 0.70 -9.27 9.77
CA PRO A 147 0.44 -8.38 8.64
C PRO A 147 1.65 -8.30 7.71
N SER A 148 1.39 -8.26 6.41
CA SER A 148 2.43 -8.14 5.37
C SER A 148 2.95 -6.71 5.26
N LEU A 149 2.12 -5.72 5.60
CA LEU A 149 2.46 -4.30 5.61
C LEU A 149 1.98 -3.66 6.92
N ILE A 150 2.76 -2.73 7.44
CA ILE A 150 2.40 -1.89 8.59
C ILE A 150 2.74 -0.44 8.23
N ILE A 151 1.87 0.50 8.58
CA ILE A 151 2.10 1.94 8.44
C ILE A 151 2.20 2.59 9.82
N TRP A 152 3.29 3.31 10.06
CA TRP A 152 3.62 3.95 11.34
C TRP A 152 3.35 5.46 11.36
N GLY A 153 2.98 6.06 10.24
CA GLY A 153 2.84 7.51 10.10
C GLY A 153 2.29 7.94 8.74
N GLU A 154 2.79 9.06 8.23
CA GLU A 154 2.35 9.63 6.95
C GLU A 154 2.52 8.67 5.78
N SER A 155 1.46 8.51 5.01
CA SER A 155 1.32 7.46 3.99
C SER A 155 2.24 7.65 2.79
N TRP A 156 2.66 8.88 2.50
CA TRP A 156 3.56 9.18 1.39
C TRP A 156 5.05 9.10 1.77
N ASP A 157 5.40 8.93 3.05
CA ASP A 157 6.79 8.78 3.47
C ASP A 157 7.15 7.29 3.58
N ALA A 158 8.06 6.84 2.72
CA ALA A 158 8.53 5.45 2.67
C ALA A 158 9.06 4.94 4.02
N ARG A 159 9.62 5.82 4.87
CA ARG A 159 10.17 5.45 6.18
C ARG A 159 9.11 5.04 7.18
N ASN A 160 7.84 5.35 6.92
CA ASN A 160 6.73 4.94 7.76
C ASN A 160 6.18 3.56 7.38
N TRP A 161 6.63 2.97 6.28
CA TRP A 161 6.17 1.66 5.84
C TRP A 161 7.12 0.56 6.30
N GLU A 162 6.57 -0.37 7.08
CA GLU A 162 7.27 -1.61 7.43
C GLU A 162 6.71 -2.77 6.61
N PHE A 163 7.62 -3.45 5.91
CA PHE A 163 7.31 -4.64 5.14
C PHE A 163 7.61 -5.87 6.00
N GLY A 164 6.59 -6.71 6.18
CA GLY A 164 6.66 -7.86 7.07
C GLY A 164 7.34 -9.09 6.44
N PRO A 165 7.65 -10.14 7.24
CA PRO A 165 8.24 -11.38 6.74
C PRO A 165 7.41 -12.07 5.65
N SER A 166 6.08 -12.01 5.73
CA SER A 166 5.17 -12.57 4.73
C SER A 166 5.30 -11.86 3.38
N PHE A 167 5.47 -10.54 3.38
CA PHE A 167 5.76 -9.78 2.17
C PHE A 167 7.09 -10.24 1.57
N PHE A 168 8.20 -10.24 2.31
CA PHE A 168 9.50 -10.56 1.74
C PHE A 168 9.58 -11.99 1.17
N ARG A 169 8.95 -12.96 1.85
CA ARG A 169 8.88 -14.35 1.35
C ARG A 169 8.18 -14.49 0.00
N LYS A 170 7.13 -13.69 -0.24
CA LYS A 170 6.30 -13.79 -1.45
C LYS A 170 6.71 -12.82 -2.55
N TRP A 171 7.03 -11.59 -2.14
CA TRP A 171 7.18 -10.41 -2.98
C TRP A 171 8.54 -9.73 -2.83
N GLY A 172 9.50 -10.33 -2.11
CA GLY A 172 10.83 -9.75 -1.90
C GLY A 172 11.55 -9.39 -3.20
N PHE A 173 11.28 -10.10 -4.30
CA PHE A 173 11.83 -9.77 -5.62
C PHE A 173 11.36 -8.40 -6.15
N LEU A 174 10.19 -7.91 -5.73
CA LEU A 174 9.65 -6.60 -6.13
C LEU A 174 10.39 -5.43 -5.45
N VAL A 175 11.21 -5.68 -4.42
CA VAL A 175 11.98 -4.65 -3.71
C VAL A 175 13.49 -4.81 -3.88
N ARG A 176 13.94 -5.61 -4.86
CA ARG A 176 15.36 -5.66 -5.25
C ARG A 176 15.84 -4.27 -5.68
N GLY A 177 17.06 -3.92 -5.28
CA GLY A 177 17.63 -2.58 -5.47
C GLY A 177 17.01 -1.49 -4.58
N CYS A 178 16.16 -1.85 -3.60
CA CYS A 178 15.56 -0.91 -2.64
C CYS A 178 15.98 -1.24 -1.19
N PRO A 179 17.27 -1.17 -0.83
CA PRO A 179 17.76 -1.59 0.49
C PRO A 179 17.06 -0.85 1.65
N GLY A 180 16.70 0.42 1.44
CA GLY A 180 15.96 1.23 2.39
C GLY A 180 14.63 0.63 2.87
N VAL A 181 14.01 -0.26 2.08
CA VAL A 181 12.78 -0.97 2.49
C VAL A 181 13.07 -1.96 3.62
N LEU A 182 14.15 -2.73 3.51
CA LEU A 182 14.58 -3.67 4.54
C LEU A 182 15.14 -2.95 5.76
N GLU A 183 15.93 -1.89 5.55
CA GLU A 183 16.47 -1.04 6.62
C GLU A 183 15.34 -0.41 7.45
N THR A 184 14.33 0.15 6.78
CA THR A 184 13.16 0.73 7.44
C THR A 184 12.39 -0.33 8.24
N ALA A 185 12.15 -1.50 7.65
CA ALA A 185 11.49 -2.60 8.35
C ALA A 185 12.27 -3.00 9.61
N ASN A 186 13.59 -3.18 9.51
CA ASN A 186 14.43 -3.56 10.63
C ASN A 186 14.49 -2.48 11.72
N SER A 187 14.51 -1.20 11.38
CA SER A 187 14.43 -0.09 12.34
C SER A 187 13.13 -0.12 13.15
N TRP A 188 11.98 -0.39 12.52
CA TRP A 188 10.72 -0.51 13.27
C TRP A 188 10.65 -1.76 14.13
N ARG A 189 11.18 -2.89 13.64
CA ARG A 189 11.28 -4.14 14.39
C ARG A 189 12.16 -4.00 15.62
N GLU A 190 13.32 -3.36 15.49
CA GLU A 190 14.24 -3.07 16.60
C GLU A 190 13.56 -2.25 17.70
N LYS A 191 12.79 -1.21 17.34
CA LYS A 191 12.03 -0.41 18.32
C LYS A 191 11.00 -1.22 19.11
N ARG A 192 10.56 -2.36 18.58
CA ARG A 192 9.65 -3.30 19.26
C ARG A 192 10.36 -4.49 19.91
N GLY A 193 11.69 -4.54 19.83
CA GLY A 193 12.49 -5.68 20.31
C GLY A 193 12.33 -6.95 19.46
N GLU A 194 11.88 -6.82 18.21
CA GLU A 194 11.79 -7.94 17.28
C GLU A 194 13.12 -8.19 16.56
N MET A 195 13.41 -9.45 16.23
CA MET A 195 14.60 -9.80 15.45
C MET A 195 14.59 -9.15 14.08
N ALA A 196 15.76 -8.68 13.64
CA ALA A 196 15.95 -8.19 12.29
C ALA A 196 15.63 -9.28 11.24
N LEU A 197 15.09 -8.83 10.12
CA LEU A 197 14.90 -9.64 8.93
C LEU A 197 16.22 -9.75 8.18
N ASP A 198 16.54 -10.97 7.75
CA ASP A 198 17.73 -11.29 6.96
C ASP A 198 17.30 -11.69 5.53
N PHE A 199 17.21 -10.68 4.65
CA PHE A 199 16.89 -10.86 3.24
C PHE A 199 17.93 -10.15 2.37
N VAL A 200 18.28 -10.77 1.24
CA VAL A 200 19.22 -10.18 0.27
C VAL A 200 18.42 -9.52 -0.86
N LEU A 201 18.56 -8.19 -0.99
CA LEU A 201 17.86 -7.37 -1.98
C LEU A 201 18.74 -6.95 -3.17
N ASN A 202 19.62 -7.86 -3.62
CA ASN A 202 20.49 -7.66 -4.77
C ASN A 202 19.72 -7.57 -6.10
#